data_AF-Q5CQB0-F1
#
_entry.id   AF-Q5CQB0-F1
#
_cell.length_a   1.000
_cell.length_b   1.000
_cell.length_c   1.000
_cell.angle_alpha   90.00
_cell.angle_beta   90.00
_cell.angle_gamma   90.00
#
_symmetry.space_group_name_H-M   'P 1'
#
loop_
_entity.id
_entity.type
_entity.pdbx_description
1 polymer ?
#
loop_
_entity_poly.entity_id
_entity_poly.type
_entity_poly.pdbx_seq_one_letter_code
_entity_poly.pdbx_strand_id
1 'polypeptide(L)'
;MSDIDSSSDNEKMNEIVYYNGNDEDMFRYLEYFQNNFPLCPKEIDNNEEVKEHIESDYNHFISVVTSFLMYEWDCIKDLARIERNFYSLSREDRELLGISNIEDEINKFRNCINANQNFLKLMLSPDLYYDQIELNNNNNNNNNNNNNNRLNENKSFKTSANKNINHIPNTTLNNLCKVKATLRQFVRDWSEHGREEREESYDPMIQALKDYLPINTNSSSSEKIKVLIPGAGLGRLLFEVARLGYSCQGNEISYAMLLGSNFALNYMFKVNSIVIYPYVLSLSNRPKKEDNLRPIHIPDICVNEYIKQGHDLSMCAGDFVEIYSKQAQAWDAILTCFFLDTAKNIITYIRTITNLLPPNGVWINLGPLLYHYSGLNNVISIEPSWEEIKRIISKYFKIVKEEWRNATYTRNNSSMFKIVYKCIFFVAIRNKVGLSS
;
A
#
# COMPACT_ATOMS: atom_id res chain seq x y z
N MET A 1 42.80 -44.63 -19.13
CA MET A 1 44.23 -44.27 -19.35
C MET A 1 44.20 -43.02 -20.22
N SER A 2 44.21 -41.81 -19.70
CA SER A 2 44.61 -41.31 -18.38
C SER A 2 43.88 -40.00 -18.11
N ASP A 3 43.54 -39.79 -16.85
CA ASP A 3 42.95 -38.59 -16.26
C ASP A 3 43.76 -37.32 -16.50
N ILE A 4 43.07 -36.21 -16.76
CA ILE A 4 43.49 -34.87 -16.32
C ILE A 4 42.27 -34.21 -15.69
N ASP A 5 42.56 -33.63 -14.53
CA ASP A 5 41.68 -33.20 -13.46
C ASP A 5 40.52 -32.27 -13.84
N SER A 6 39.47 -32.51 -13.07
CA SER A 6 38.28 -31.71 -12.83
C SER A 6 38.56 -30.37 -12.13
N SER A 7 37.52 -29.54 -12.13
CA SER A 7 37.19 -28.54 -11.09
C SER A 7 38.10 -27.32 -10.96
N SER A 8 37.74 -26.21 -11.64
CA SER A 8 37.95 -24.87 -11.05
C SER A 8 37.04 -23.76 -11.60
N ASP A 9 36.43 -23.90 -12.78
CA ASP A 9 35.82 -22.71 -13.43
C ASP A 9 34.29 -22.71 -13.51
N ASN A 10 33.62 -23.78 -13.07
CA ASN A 10 32.15 -23.89 -13.06
C ASN A 10 31.48 -23.57 -11.70
N GLU A 11 32.25 -23.19 -10.67
CA GLU A 11 31.69 -22.87 -9.34
C GLU A 11 31.55 -21.37 -9.04
N LYS A 12 32.03 -20.47 -9.91
CA LYS A 12 31.91 -19.01 -9.68
C LYS A 12 30.62 -18.35 -10.19
N MET A 13 29.69 -19.12 -10.76
CA MET A 13 28.50 -18.57 -11.44
C MET A 13 27.15 -18.84 -10.76
N ASN A 14 27.19 -19.46 -9.57
CA ASN A 14 26.01 -19.75 -8.75
C ASN A 14 26.14 -19.22 -7.31
N GLU A 15 26.93 -18.18 -7.08
CA GLU A 15 26.82 -17.46 -5.81
C GLU A 15 25.44 -16.82 -5.73
N ILE A 16 24.56 -17.44 -4.93
CA ILE A 16 23.44 -16.75 -4.31
C ILE A 16 24.06 -15.55 -3.61
N VAL A 17 23.82 -14.35 -4.14
CA VAL A 17 24.19 -13.11 -3.45
C VAL A 17 23.34 -13.06 -2.19
N TYR A 18 23.89 -13.54 -1.08
CA TYR A 18 23.30 -13.40 0.23
C TYR A 18 23.31 -11.91 0.58
N TYR A 19 22.16 -11.39 1.02
CA TYR A 19 22.10 -10.10 1.70
C TYR A 19 23.12 -10.14 2.84
N ASN A 20 24.14 -9.29 2.76
CA ASN A 20 25.30 -9.32 3.64
C ASN A 20 25.05 -8.62 4.99
N GLY A 21 23.81 -8.20 5.28
CA GLY A 21 23.42 -7.76 6.62
C GLY A 21 24.21 -6.56 7.15
N ASN A 22 24.83 -5.76 6.28
CA ASN A 22 25.67 -4.62 6.66
C ASN A 22 24.96 -3.27 6.47
N ASP A 23 23.66 -3.28 6.20
CA ASP A 23 22.89 -2.06 6.00
C ASP A 23 22.51 -1.49 7.37
N GLU A 24 23.40 -0.66 7.95
CA GLU A 24 23.12 0.08 9.20
C GLU A 24 21.74 0.76 9.15
N ASP A 25 21.35 1.21 7.96
CA ASP A 25 20.03 1.79 7.69
C ASP A 25 18.89 0.83 8.04
N MET A 26 18.95 -0.44 7.61
CA MET A 26 17.89 -1.40 7.91
C MET A 26 17.75 -1.60 9.43
N PHE A 27 18.86 -1.78 10.14
CA PHE A 27 18.82 -1.94 11.60
C PHE A 27 18.24 -0.72 12.30
N ARG A 28 18.57 0.50 11.85
CA ARG A 28 18.02 1.74 12.43
C ARG A 28 16.51 1.82 12.29
N TYR A 29 15.96 1.51 11.12
CA TYR A 29 14.50 1.49 10.94
C TYR A 29 13.84 0.40 11.79
N LEU A 30 14.42 -0.81 11.83
CA LEU A 30 13.89 -1.91 12.64
C LEU A 30 13.91 -1.58 14.14
N GLU A 31 15.02 -1.01 14.64
CA GLU A 31 15.15 -0.55 16.02
C GLU A 31 14.16 0.59 16.33
N TYR A 32 13.99 1.55 15.42
CA TYR A 32 13.00 2.61 15.56
C TYR A 32 11.59 2.04 15.71
N PHE A 33 11.19 1.11 14.85
CA PHE A 33 9.86 0.50 14.93
C PHE A 33 9.70 -0.38 16.17
N GLN A 34 10.74 -1.09 16.59
CA GLN A 34 10.74 -1.81 17.86
C GLN A 34 10.52 -0.87 19.06
N ASN A 35 11.14 0.31 19.05
CA ASN A 35 11.05 1.25 20.15
C ASN A 35 9.79 2.13 20.13
N ASN A 36 9.20 2.39 18.96
CA ASN A 36 8.13 3.38 18.80
C ASN A 36 6.78 2.78 18.37
N PHE A 37 6.73 1.53 17.90
CA PHE A 37 5.47 0.96 17.43
C PHE A 37 4.61 0.45 18.61
N PRO A 38 3.31 0.80 18.68
CA PRO A 38 2.45 0.45 19.83
C PRO A 38 2.28 -1.06 20.07
N LEU A 39 2.48 -1.87 19.03
CA LEU A 39 2.35 -3.34 19.08
C LEU A 39 3.67 -4.05 19.43
N CYS A 40 4.77 -3.34 19.69
CA CYS A 40 5.93 -3.99 20.27
C CYS A 40 5.53 -4.52 21.66
N PRO A 41 5.69 -5.82 21.97
CA PRO A 41 5.31 -6.38 23.27
C PRO A 41 6.17 -5.76 24.38
N LYS A 42 5.69 -4.70 25.02
CA LYS A 42 6.41 -3.99 26.09
C LYS A 42 5.97 -4.42 27.49
N GLU A 43 4.74 -4.95 27.62
CA GLU A 43 4.19 -5.44 28.89
C GLU A 43 3.45 -6.78 28.69
N ILE A 44 3.63 -7.66 29.66
CA ILE A 44 3.31 -9.09 29.61
C ILE A 44 1.82 -9.29 29.90
N ASP A 45 1.04 -9.68 28.90
CA ASP A 45 -0.23 -10.38 29.15
C ASP A 45 0.10 -11.79 29.65
N ASN A 46 -0.55 -12.23 30.73
CA ASN A 46 -0.36 -13.56 31.31
C ASN A 46 -1.05 -14.67 30.49
N ASN A 47 -1.81 -14.29 29.45
CA ASN A 47 -2.45 -15.22 28.53
C ASN A 47 -1.53 -15.57 27.35
N GLU A 48 -1.07 -16.82 27.27
CA GLU A 48 -0.16 -17.31 26.23
C GLU A 48 -0.73 -17.15 24.81
N GLU A 49 -2.04 -17.37 24.59
CA GLU A 49 -2.66 -17.23 23.27
C GLU A 49 -2.66 -15.78 22.78
N VAL A 50 -2.93 -14.82 23.68
CA VAL A 50 -2.93 -13.39 23.35
C VAL A 50 -1.51 -12.94 23.02
N LYS A 51 -0.52 -13.43 23.77
CA LYS A 51 0.89 -13.15 23.54
C LYS A 51 1.35 -13.67 22.18
N GLU A 52 1.00 -14.92 21.82
CA GLU A 52 1.34 -15.50 20.52
C GLU A 52 0.72 -14.70 19.36
N HIS A 53 -0.53 -14.24 19.51
CA HIS A 53 -1.18 -13.42 18.49
C HIS A 53 -0.48 -12.07 18.29
N ILE A 54 -0.17 -11.36 19.39
CA ILE A 54 0.53 -10.07 19.33
C ILE A 54 1.92 -10.24 18.69
N GLU A 55 2.64 -11.29 19.07
CA GLU A 55 3.96 -11.59 18.51
C GLU A 55 3.88 -11.92 17.01
N SER A 56 2.89 -12.72 16.59
CA SER A 56 2.62 -13.03 15.19
C SER A 56 2.31 -11.77 14.37
N ASP A 57 1.44 -10.89 14.86
CA ASP A 57 1.08 -9.64 14.20
C ASP A 57 2.27 -8.68 14.10
N TYR A 58 3.07 -8.56 15.16
CA TYR A 58 4.27 -7.75 15.16
C TYR A 58 5.33 -8.30 14.18
N ASN A 59 5.52 -9.62 14.15
CA ASN A 59 6.40 -10.27 13.17
C ASN A 59 5.91 -10.05 11.73
N HIS A 60 4.59 -10.07 11.51
CA HIS A 60 4.03 -9.73 10.21
C HIS A 60 4.32 -8.26 9.84
N PHE A 61 4.10 -7.33 10.77
CA PHE A 61 4.42 -5.92 10.59
C PHE A 61 5.89 -5.70 10.24
N ILE A 62 6.82 -6.30 10.99
CA ILE A 62 8.27 -6.21 10.72
C ILE A 62 8.63 -6.82 9.36
N SER A 63 8.00 -7.93 8.97
CA SER A 63 8.18 -8.50 7.63
C SER A 63 7.73 -7.53 6.52
N VAL A 64 6.65 -6.78 6.75
CA VAL A 64 6.20 -5.74 5.81
C VAL A 64 7.23 -4.61 5.75
N VAL A 65 7.61 -4.01 6.88
CA VAL A 65 8.63 -2.94 6.94
C VAL A 65 9.92 -3.37 6.23
N THR A 66 10.41 -4.57 6.52
CA THR A 66 11.62 -5.14 5.90
C THR A 66 11.49 -5.22 4.38
N SER A 67 10.30 -5.59 3.87
CA SER A 67 10.05 -5.65 2.43
C SER A 67 10.15 -4.28 1.75
N PHE A 68 9.70 -3.21 2.41
CA PHE A 68 9.84 -1.83 1.92
C PHE A 68 11.31 -1.37 1.91
N LEU A 69 12.09 -1.76 2.92
CA LEU A 69 13.53 -1.47 3.00
C LEU A 69 14.36 -2.25 1.97
N MET A 70 13.88 -3.42 1.54
CA MET A 70 14.55 -4.29 0.56
C MET A 70 14.12 -4.06 -0.90
N TYR A 71 13.34 -3.02 -1.20
CA TYR A 71 12.77 -2.80 -2.53
C TYR A 71 13.83 -2.74 -3.65
N GLU A 72 14.91 -1.99 -3.43
CA GLU A 72 16.01 -1.87 -4.41
C GLU A 72 16.63 -3.24 -4.67
N TRP A 73 16.92 -4.00 -3.60
CA TRP A 73 17.49 -5.34 -3.68
C TRP A 73 16.58 -6.32 -4.43
N ASP A 74 15.26 -6.27 -4.21
CA ASP A 74 14.29 -7.05 -4.98
C ASP A 74 14.36 -6.74 -6.48
N CYS A 75 14.53 -5.47 -6.83
CA CYS A 75 14.61 -5.04 -8.22
C CYS A 75 15.89 -5.49 -8.93
N ILE A 76 16.97 -5.81 -8.19
CA ILE A 76 18.27 -6.21 -8.79
C ILE A 76 18.12 -7.46 -9.67
N LYS A 77 17.28 -8.44 -9.28
CA LYS A 77 17.10 -9.67 -10.08
C LYS A 77 16.53 -9.37 -11.47
N ASP A 78 15.52 -8.50 -11.52
CA ASP A 78 14.93 -8.07 -12.79
C ASP A 78 15.90 -7.20 -13.60
N LEU A 79 16.64 -6.32 -12.93
CA LEU A 79 17.61 -5.44 -13.58
C LEU A 79 18.78 -6.23 -14.18
N ALA A 80 19.37 -7.18 -13.45
CA ALA A 80 20.43 -8.05 -13.94
C ALA A 80 19.97 -8.90 -15.13
N ARG A 81 18.70 -9.34 -15.13
CA ARG A 81 18.10 -10.02 -16.29
C ARG A 81 18.02 -9.08 -17.50
N ILE A 82 17.56 -7.84 -17.32
CA ILE A 82 17.47 -6.83 -18.40
C ILE A 82 18.86 -6.54 -18.98
N GLU A 83 19.84 -6.32 -18.10
CA GLU A 83 21.24 -6.08 -18.45
C GLU A 83 21.83 -7.24 -19.26
N ARG A 84 21.71 -8.47 -18.76
CA ARG A 84 22.16 -9.67 -19.48
C ARG A 84 21.52 -9.79 -20.86
N ASN A 85 20.23 -9.47 -20.99
CA ASN A 85 19.55 -9.51 -22.27
C ASN A 85 20.14 -8.46 -23.24
N PHE A 86 20.44 -7.24 -22.78
CA PHE A 86 21.12 -6.24 -23.61
C PHE A 86 22.54 -6.67 -24.03
N TYR A 87 23.30 -7.31 -23.15
CA TYR A 87 24.63 -7.84 -23.50
C TYR A 87 24.58 -9.03 -24.47
N SER A 88 23.45 -9.75 -24.54
CA SER A 88 23.28 -10.84 -25.51
C SER A 88 23.02 -10.38 -26.95
N LEU A 89 22.72 -9.09 -27.14
CA LEU A 89 22.46 -8.52 -28.47
C LEU A 89 23.76 -8.32 -29.26
N SER A 90 23.69 -8.54 -30.57
CA SER A 90 24.78 -8.15 -31.47
C SER A 90 24.98 -6.63 -31.45
N ARG A 91 26.12 -6.14 -31.97
CA ARG A 91 26.33 -4.70 -32.12
C ARG A 91 25.28 -4.07 -33.05
N GLU A 92 24.98 -4.72 -34.16
CA GLU A 92 24.01 -4.27 -35.16
C GLU A 92 22.60 -4.15 -34.55
N ASP A 93 22.17 -5.15 -33.77
CA ASP A 93 20.86 -5.12 -33.08
C ASP A 93 20.78 -4.00 -32.04
N ARG A 94 21.88 -3.72 -31.32
CA ARG A 94 21.93 -2.59 -30.37
C ARG A 94 21.79 -1.25 -31.08
N GLU A 95 22.44 -1.08 -32.22
CA GLU A 95 22.30 0.13 -33.06
C GLU A 95 20.86 0.27 -33.58
N LEU A 96 20.22 -0.82 -34.04
CA LEU A 96 18.81 -0.82 -34.46
C LEU A 96 17.84 -0.43 -33.32
N LEU A 97 18.13 -0.83 -32.08
CA LEU A 97 17.35 -0.47 -30.90
C LEU A 97 17.67 0.93 -30.35
N GLY A 98 18.63 1.65 -30.94
CA GLY A 98 19.08 2.95 -30.46
C GLY A 98 19.73 2.86 -29.07
N ILE A 99 20.50 1.79 -28.83
CA ILE A 99 21.28 1.58 -27.60
C ILE A 99 22.75 1.84 -27.94
N SER A 100 23.23 3.04 -27.62
CA SER A 100 24.65 3.41 -27.80
C SER A 100 25.54 2.82 -26.71
N ASN A 101 25.04 2.75 -25.48
CA ASN A 101 25.75 2.25 -24.32
C ASN A 101 24.77 1.53 -23.38
N ILE A 102 25.06 0.28 -23.07
CA ILE A 102 24.22 -0.55 -22.18
C ILE A 102 24.24 0.01 -20.76
N GLU A 103 25.41 0.45 -20.28
CA GLU A 103 25.57 0.96 -18.93
C GLU A 103 24.72 2.21 -18.70
N ASP A 104 24.64 3.10 -19.71
CA ASP A 104 23.78 4.29 -19.64
C ASP A 104 22.29 3.92 -19.60
N GLU A 105 21.86 2.89 -20.34
CA GLU A 105 20.48 2.41 -20.29
C GLU A 105 20.17 1.80 -18.92
N ILE A 106 21.05 0.97 -18.37
CA ILE A 106 20.87 0.34 -17.06
C ILE A 106 20.90 1.37 -15.92
N ASN A 107 21.75 2.40 -16.00
CA ASN A 107 21.80 3.46 -15.01
C ASN A 107 20.50 4.27 -14.92
N LYS A 108 19.73 4.40 -16.00
CA LYS A 108 18.39 5.01 -15.93
C LYS A 108 17.44 4.21 -15.03
N PHE A 109 17.46 2.87 -15.12
CA PHE A 109 16.68 2.02 -14.22
C PHE A 109 17.17 2.12 -12.78
N ARG A 110 18.49 2.04 -12.54
CA ARG A 110 19.08 2.17 -11.20
C ARG A 110 18.63 3.48 -10.54
N ASN A 111 18.73 4.60 -11.24
CA ASN A 111 18.31 5.90 -10.72
C ASN A 111 16.82 5.93 -10.32
N CYS A 112 15.94 5.37 -11.15
CA CYS A 112 14.50 5.29 -10.86
C CYS A 112 14.19 4.35 -9.68
N ILE A 113 14.87 3.21 -9.58
CA ILE A 113 14.76 2.26 -8.47
C ILE A 113 15.21 2.93 -7.17
N ASN A 114 16.35 3.63 -7.19
CA ASN A 114 16.90 4.31 -6.02
C ASN A 114 15.98 5.45 -5.55
N ALA A 115 15.39 6.20 -6.49
CA ALA A 115 14.38 7.21 -6.17
C ALA A 115 13.16 6.59 -5.47
N ASN A 116 12.68 5.44 -5.94
CA ASN A 116 11.61 4.70 -5.24
C ASN A 116 12.06 4.21 -3.87
N GLN A 117 13.27 3.65 -3.73
CA GLN A 117 13.78 3.19 -2.44
C GLN A 117 13.86 4.33 -1.41
N ASN A 118 14.31 5.51 -1.85
CA ASN A 118 14.34 6.72 -1.04
C ASN A 118 12.93 7.16 -0.62
N PHE A 119 11.98 7.16 -1.56
CA PHE A 119 10.58 7.43 -1.23
C PHE A 119 10.02 6.44 -0.21
N LEU A 120 10.29 5.14 -0.36
CA LEU A 120 9.78 4.12 0.56
C LEU A 120 10.38 4.28 1.97
N LYS A 121 11.68 4.64 2.07
CA LYS A 121 12.32 4.99 3.35
C LYS A 121 11.65 6.22 3.99
N LEU A 122 11.48 7.30 3.22
CA LEU A 122 10.75 8.51 3.63
C LEU A 122 9.33 8.20 4.10
N MET A 123 8.62 7.33 3.37
CA MET A 123 7.25 6.91 3.68
C MET A 123 7.16 6.15 5.00
N LEU A 124 8.15 5.29 5.31
CA LEU A 124 8.19 4.52 6.55
C LEU A 124 8.42 5.44 7.77
N SER A 125 9.37 6.35 7.69
CA SER A 125 9.64 7.31 8.77
C SER A 125 10.33 8.56 8.23
N PRO A 126 9.61 9.69 8.11
CA PRO A 126 10.20 10.95 7.69
C PRO A 126 11.31 11.43 8.62
N ASP A 127 11.12 11.28 9.93
CA ASP A 127 12.10 11.71 10.94
C ASP A 127 13.44 10.99 10.74
N LEU A 128 13.43 9.66 10.68
CA LEU A 128 14.65 8.88 10.43
C LEU A 128 15.28 9.18 9.08
N TYR A 129 14.47 9.40 8.05
CA TYR A 129 14.96 9.68 6.70
C TYR A 129 15.74 11.00 6.65
N TYR A 130 15.22 12.06 7.29
CA TYR A 130 15.92 13.34 7.33
C TYR A 130 17.17 13.31 8.23
N ASP A 131 17.11 12.62 9.39
CA ASP A 131 18.29 12.41 10.25
C ASP A 131 19.44 11.75 9.47
N GLN A 132 19.13 10.76 8.62
CA GLN A 132 20.13 10.10 7.76
C GLN A 132 20.75 11.05 6.74
N ILE A 133 19.94 11.88 6.08
CA ILE A 133 20.43 12.87 5.12
C ILE A 133 21.40 13.84 5.80
N GLU A 134 21.04 14.33 6.99
CA GLU A 134 21.89 15.25 7.76
C GLU A 134 23.22 14.61 8.17
N LEU A 135 23.20 13.37 8.67
CA LEU A 135 24.40 12.61 9.03
C LEU A 135 25.32 12.41 7.82
N ASN A 136 24.77 12.04 6.67
CA ASN A 136 25.54 11.83 5.45
C ASN A 136 26.17 13.12 4.93
N ASN A 137 25.43 14.24 4.99
CA ASN A 137 25.96 15.55 4.61
C ASN A 137 27.11 16.00 5.52
N ASN A 138 26.98 15.77 6.84
CA ASN A 138 28.03 16.09 7.81
C ASN A 138 29.30 15.25 7.62
N ASN A 139 29.16 13.95 7.31
CA ASN A 139 30.29 13.08 7.03
C ASN A 139 31.02 13.46 5.73
N ASN A 140 30.28 13.84 4.69
CA ASN A 140 30.86 14.29 3.42
C ASN A 140 31.60 15.64 3.57
N ASN A 141 31.09 16.56 4.41
CA ASN A 141 31.76 17.82 4.70
C ASN A 141 33.04 17.63 5.54
N ASN A 142 33.08 16.64 6.43
CA ASN A 142 34.27 16.33 7.22
C ASN A 142 35.37 15.63 6.40
N ASN A 143 35.00 14.83 5.38
CA ASN A 143 35.97 14.19 4.48
C ASN A 143 36.63 15.18 3.50
N ASN A 144 35.99 16.30 3.19
CA ASN A 144 36.59 17.35 2.35
C ASN A 144 37.56 18.28 3.12
N ASN A 145 37.59 18.24 4.46
CA ASN A 145 38.42 19.12 5.28
C ASN A 145 39.62 18.44 5.96
N ASN A 146 39.80 17.11 5.83
CA ASN A 146 40.83 16.37 6.57
C ASN A 146 41.83 15.64 5.67
N ASN A 147 42.63 16.41 4.92
CA ASN A 147 44.03 16.05 4.70
C ASN A 147 44.86 16.71 5.82
N ASN A 148 44.93 16.06 6.99
CA ASN A 148 46.10 15.99 7.90
C ASN A 148 45.70 15.54 9.31
N ASN A 149 46.37 14.48 9.78
CA ASN A 149 46.63 14.09 11.17
C ASN A 149 45.48 13.61 12.09
N ARG A 150 45.36 12.27 12.17
CA ARG A 150 45.42 11.43 13.39
C ARG A 150 44.61 11.86 14.63
N LEU A 151 43.62 11.05 15.03
CA LEU A 151 43.70 10.04 16.10
C LEU A 151 42.30 9.61 16.55
N ASN A 152 42.14 8.29 16.64
CA ASN A 152 41.00 7.53 17.15
C ASN A 152 40.21 8.18 18.30
N GLU A 153 38.95 8.50 18.05
CA GLU A 153 37.87 8.31 19.01
C GLU A 153 36.79 7.41 18.39
N ASN A 154 37.12 6.12 18.29
CA ASN A 154 36.10 5.09 18.14
C ASN A 154 35.26 5.09 19.43
N LYS A 155 34.14 5.80 19.44
CA LYS A 155 33.01 5.45 20.32
C LYS A 155 32.55 4.07 19.91
N SER A 156 33.12 3.07 20.56
CA SER A 156 32.60 1.71 20.54
C SER A 156 31.16 1.73 20.99
N PHE A 157 30.23 1.66 20.03
CA PHE A 157 28.93 1.09 20.29
C PHE A 157 29.20 -0.34 20.72
N LYS A 158 29.14 -0.57 22.04
CA LYS A 158 29.21 -1.92 22.60
C LYS A 158 28.02 -2.69 22.07
N THR A 159 28.29 -3.48 21.05
CA THR A 159 27.46 -4.56 20.53
C THR A 159 27.20 -5.55 21.64
N SER A 160 26.05 -5.43 22.29
CA SER A 160 25.47 -6.48 23.13
C SER A 160 24.06 -6.78 22.64
N ALA A 161 23.95 -7.22 21.38
CA ALA A 161 22.77 -7.87 20.82
C ALA A 161 23.20 -8.81 19.68
N ASN A 162 24.09 -9.75 20.01
CA ASN A 162 24.43 -10.86 19.13
C ASN A 162 23.48 -12.01 19.45
N LYS A 163 22.39 -12.13 18.67
CA LYS A 163 21.65 -13.36 18.27
C LYS A 163 20.23 -12.99 17.80
N ASN A 164 19.91 -13.37 16.54
CA ASN A 164 18.57 -13.50 15.93
C ASN A 164 18.15 -12.53 14.80
N ILE A 165 19.08 -12.04 13.97
CA ILE A 165 18.72 -11.45 12.65
C ILE A 165 19.36 -12.27 11.52
N ASN A 166 19.24 -13.61 11.60
CA ASN A 166 19.73 -14.54 10.57
C ASN A 166 18.62 -15.21 9.76
N HIS A 167 17.36 -14.81 9.95
CA HIS A 167 16.25 -15.32 9.16
C HIS A 167 15.45 -14.16 8.58
N ILE A 168 15.73 -13.80 7.32
CA ILE A 168 14.75 -13.11 6.48
C ILE A 168 13.62 -14.12 6.25
N PRO A 169 12.41 -13.91 6.81
CA PRO A 169 11.36 -14.91 6.72
C PRO A 169 10.90 -15.05 5.26
N ASN A 170 10.54 -16.28 4.83
CA ASN A 170 9.98 -16.56 3.50
C ASN A 170 8.77 -15.66 3.14
N THR A 171 8.07 -15.10 4.14
CA THR A 171 6.96 -14.16 3.97
C THR A 171 7.37 -12.83 3.33
N THR A 172 8.66 -12.47 3.38
CA THR A 172 9.21 -11.24 2.78
C THR A 172 9.02 -11.24 1.25
N LEU A 173 9.19 -12.39 0.58
CA LEU A 173 9.08 -12.46 -0.89
C LEU A 173 7.66 -12.16 -1.40
N ASN A 174 6.63 -12.64 -0.70
CA ASN A 174 5.22 -12.34 -1.03
C ASN A 174 4.87 -10.86 -0.77
N ASN A 175 5.54 -10.24 0.20
CA ASN A 175 5.33 -8.83 0.52
C ASN A 175 6.03 -7.88 -0.48
N LEU A 176 7.05 -8.31 -1.21
CA LEU A 176 7.72 -7.47 -2.23
C LEU A 176 6.79 -7.10 -3.40
N CYS A 177 5.92 -8.02 -3.84
CA CYS A 177 4.86 -7.70 -4.79
C CYS A 177 3.91 -6.61 -4.25
N LYS A 178 3.64 -6.61 -2.94
CA LYS A 178 2.81 -5.59 -2.28
C LYS A 178 3.49 -4.22 -2.23
N VAL A 179 4.83 -4.15 -2.16
CA VAL A 179 5.56 -2.88 -2.24
C VAL A 179 5.34 -2.22 -3.61
N LYS A 180 5.50 -2.98 -4.70
CA LYS A 180 5.20 -2.51 -6.07
C LYS A 180 3.74 -2.10 -6.22
N ALA A 181 2.80 -2.85 -5.61
CA ALA A 181 1.39 -2.48 -5.59
C ALA A 181 1.13 -1.18 -4.82
N THR A 182 1.82 -0.96 -3.70
CA THR A 182 1.71 0.27 -2.89
C THR A 182 2.14 1.51 -3.68
N LEU A 183 3.27 1.43 -4.40
CA LEU A 183 3.71 2.50 -5.32
C LEU A 183 2.63 2.84 -6.36
N ARG A 184 1.96 1.83 -6.93
CA ARG A 184 0.85 2.05 -7.87
C ARG A 184 -0.40 2.59 -7.21
N GLN A 185 -0.66 2.22 -5.95
CA GLN A 185 -1.77 2.77 -5.18
C GLN A 185 -1.57 4.27 -4.92
N PHE A 186 -0.34 4.74 -4.69
CA PHE A 186 -0.04 6.17 -4.62
C PHE A 186 -0.38 6.90 -5.93
N VAL A 187 -0.19 6.26 -7.10
CA VAL A 187 -0.62 6.83 -8.38
C VAL A 187 -2.13 7.03 -8.39
N ARG A 188 -2.89 5.99 -8.04
CA ARG A 188 -4.36 6.03 -8.01
C ARG A 188 -4.88 7.08 -7.04
N ASP A 189 -4.40 7.04 -5.79
CA ASP A 189 -5.01 7.79 -4.69
C ASP A 189 -4.45 9.22 -4.56
N TRP A 190 -3.19 9.47 -4.95
CA TRP A 190 -2.50 10.72 -4.60
C TRP A 190 -1.70 11.33 -5.74
N SER A 191 -1.92 10.89 -6.98
CA SER A 191 -1.33 11.55 -8.15
C SER A 191 -2.40 12.08 -9.08
N GLU A 192 -2.00 13.06 -9.88
CA GLU A 192 -2.79 13.60 -10.96
C GLU A 192 -3.14 12.51 -12.00
N HIS A 193 -2.23 11.57 -12.23
CA HIS A 193 -2.46 10.47 -13.17
C HIS A 193 -3.56 9.50 -12.73
N GLY A 194 -3.87 9.46 -11.44
CA GLY A 194 -4.96 8.66 -10.88
C GLY A 194 -6.34 9.31 -10.97
N ARG A 195 -6.43 10.60 -11.34
CA ARG A 195 -7.69 11.37 -11.32
C ARG A 195 -8.83 10.67 -12.06
N GLU A 196 -8.60 10.22 -13.29
CA GLU A 196 -9.65 9.54 -14.08
C GLU A 196 -10.18 8.28 -13.36
N GLU A 197 -9.31 7.47 -12.73
CA GLU A 197 -9.77 6.28 -12.00
C GLU A 197 -10.60 6.65 -10.76
N ARG A 198 -10.28 7.78 -10.12
CA ARG A 198 -11.03 8.30 -8.98
C ARG A 198 -12.37 8.89 -9.42
N GLU A 199 -12.43 9.58 -10.55
CA GLU A 199 -13.69 10.05 -11.13
C GLU A 199 -14.61 8.89 -11.53
N GLU A 200 -14.04 7.77 -12.02
CA GLU A 200 -14.79 6.55 -12.31
C GLU A 200 -15.34 5.86 -11.05
N SER A 201 -14.60 5.91 -9.94
CA SER A 201 -14.85 5.09 -8.74
C SER A 201 -15.46 5.88 -7.56
N TYR A 202 -14.86 7.01 -7.20
CA TYR A 202 -15.16 7.77 -5.98
C TYR A 202 -16.28 8.77 -6.20
N ASP A 203 -16.26 9.52 -7.30
CA ASP A 203 -17.26 10.56 -7.58
C ASP A 203 -18.72 10.03 -7.57
N PRO A 204 -19.03 8.84 -8.14
CA PRO A 204 -20.38 8.30 -8.08
C PRO A 204 -20.83 8.00 -6.66
N MET A 205 -19.91 7.54 -5.81
CA MET A 205 -20.18 7.22 -4.41
C MET A 205 -20.35 8.48 -3.58
N ILE A 206 -19.49 9.48 -3.78
CA ILE A 206 -19.57 10.78 -3.12
C ILE A 206 -20.85 11.51 -3.52
N GLN A 207 -21.23 11.48 -4.79
CA GLN A 207 -22.47 12.09 -5.25
C GLN A 207 -23.69 11.41 -4.61
N ALA A 208 -23.71 10.08 -4.57
CA ALA A 208 -24.77 9.36 -3.87
C ALA A 208 -24.81 9.68 -2.37
N LEU A 209 -23.66 9.84 -1.71
CA LEU A 209 -23.63 10.24 -0.30
C LEU A 209 -24.29 11.62 -0.11
N LYS A 210 -24.01 12.59 -0.98
CA LYS A 210 -24.64 13.92 -0.95
C LYS A 210 -26.14 13.86 -1.23
N ASP A 211 -26.57 13.02 -2.18
CA ASP A 211 -27.97 12.91 -2.58
C ASP A 211 -28.84 12.28 -1.49
N TYR A 212 -28.31 11.26 -0.79
CA TYR A 212 -29.07 10.48 0.20
C TYR A 212 -28.85 10.92 1.65
N LEU A 213 -27.71 11.55 1.96
CA LEU A 213 -27.36 12.08 3.27
C LEU A 213 -26.74 13.48 3.14
N PRO A 214 -27.52 14.48 2.67
CA PRO A 214 -27.03 15.84 2.51
C PRO A 214 -26.69 16.45 3.87
N ILE A 215 -25.55 17.14 3.95
CA ILE A 215 -25.20 17.93 5.12
C ILE A 215 -26.09 19.18 5.15
N ASN A 216 -26.97 19.27 6.14
CA ASN A 216 -27.82 20.44 6.32
C ASN A 216 -27.08 21.49 7.15
N THR A 217 -26.57 22.55 6.50
CA THR A 217 -25.85 23.64 7.17
C THR A 217 -26.75 24.49 8.08
N ASN A 218 -28.06 24.34 7.98
CA ASN A 218 -29.05 25.11 8.76
C ASN A 218 -29.59 24.34 9.98
N SER A 219 -29.22 23.07 10.17
CA SER A 219 -29.64 22.34 11.37
C SER A 219 -28.78 22.74 12.57
N SER A 220 -29.44 23.07 13.67
CA SER A 220 -28.81 23.34 14.98
C SER A 220 -28.28 22.07 15.68
N SER A 221 -28.32 20.92 15.01
CA SER A 221 -27.76 19.67 15.49
C SER A 221 -26.24 19.69 15.39
N SER A 222 -25.57 19.61 16.54
CA SER A 222 -24.10 19.50 16.60
C SER A 222 -23.56 18.14 16.14
N GLU A 223 -24.42 17.14 15.96
CA GLU A 223 -24.00 15.79 15.58
C GLU A 223 -23.78 15.68 14.07
N LYS A 224 -22.56 15.25 13.71
CA LYS A 224 -22.15 15.02 12.33
C LYS A 224 -22.61 13.66 11.85
N ILE A 225 -22.94 13.58 10.57
CA ILE A 225 -23.21 12.32 9.86
C ILE A 225 -21.93 11.48 9.84
N LYS A 226 -22.00 10.26 10.37
CA LYS A 226 -20.89 9.30 10.53
C LYS A 226 -20.80 8.36 9.34
N VAL A 227 -19.64 8.31 8.70
CA VAL A 227 -19.39 7.52 7.49
C VAL A 227 -18.22 6.57 7.71
N LEU A 228 -18.45 5.27 7.54
CA LEU A 228 -17.41 4.25 7.59
C LEU A 228 -16.98 3.84 6.18
N ILE A 229 -15.67 3.69 5.96
CA ILE A 229 -15.09 3.28 4.69
C ILE A 229 -14.19 2.05 4.90
N PRO A 230 -14.74 0.83 4.83
CA PRO A 230 -13.95 -0.40 4.91
C PRO A 230 -13.04 -0.58 3.69
N GLY A 231 -11.82 -1.07 3.90
CA GLY A 231 -10.81 -1.21 2.84
C GLY A 231 -10.37 0.15 2.29
N ALA A 232 -10.02 1.09 3.18
CA ALA A 232 -9.76 2.47 2.81
C ALA A 232 -8.49 2.68 1.98
N GLY A 233 -7.61 1.68 1.86
CA GLY A 233 -6.38 1.78 1.07
C GLY A 233 -5.48 2.91 1.58
N LEU A 234 -5.07 3.84 0.70
CA LEU A 234 -4.27 5.00 1.09
C LEU A 234 -5.11 6.18 1.60
N GLY A 235 -6.42 6.00 1.76
CA GLY A 235 -7.31 6.96 2.42
C GLY A 235 -7.76 8.13 1.55
N ARG A 236 -7.61 8.09 0.22
CA ARG A 236 -8.08 9.20 -0.64
C ARG A 236 -9.59 9.38 -0.57
N LEU A 237 -10.38 8.31 -0.75
CA LEU A 237 -11.85 8.41 -0.62
C LEU A 237 -12.28 8.88 0.77
N LEU A 238 -11.56 8.44 1.81
CA LEU A 238 -11.76 8.89 3.19
C LEU A 238 -11.54 10.40 3.32
N PHE A 239 -10.42 10.93 2.82
CA PHE A 239 -10.14 12.36 2.79
C PHE A 239 -11.20 13.14 2.01
N GLU A 240 -11.62 12.64 0.85
CA GLU A 240 -12.64 13.24 -0.01
C GLU A 240 -14.01 13.37 0.69
N VAL A 241 -14.37 12.38 1.51
CA VAL A 241 -15.59 12.42 2.33
C VAL A 241 -15.42 13.35 3.53
N ALA A 242 -14.29 13.29 4.24
CA ALA A 242 -13.99 14.17 5.38
C ALA A 242 -14.09 15.65 5.01
N ARG A 243 -13.47 16.05 3.89
CA ARG A 243 -13.41 17.46 3.46
C ARG A 243 -14.77 18.04 3.06
N LEU A 244 -15.79 17.19 2.85
CA LEU A 244 -17.17 17.64 2.63
C LEU A 244 -17.88 17.98 3.95
N GLY A 245 -17.32 17.60 5.10
CA GLY A 245 -17.84 17.91 6.43
C GLY A 245 -18.38 16.72 7.23
N TYR A 246 -18.42 15.52 6.62
CA TYR A 246 -18.80 14.28 7.31
C TYR A 246 -17.80 13.92 8.42
N SER A 247 -18.27 13.26 9.48
CA SER A 247 -17.41 12.52 10.40
C SER A 247 -17.12 11.19 9.75
N CYS A 248 -15.85 10.82 9.55
CA CYS A 248 -15.54 9.60 8.84
C CYS A 248 -14.36 8.83 9.40
N GLN A 249 -14.47 7.51 9.27
CA GLN A 249 -13.44 6.57 9.66
C GLN A 249 -13.15 5.63 8.50
N GLY A 250 -11.87 5.52 8.13
CA GLY A 250 -11.40 4.45 7.27
C GLY A 250 -11.08 3.21 8.10
N ASN A 251 -11.20 2.03 7.50
CA ASN A 251 -10.68 0.80 8.07
C ASN A 251 -9.77 0.10 7.06
N GLU A 252 -8.61 -0.36 7.50
CA GLU A 252 -7.65 -1.06 6.65
C GLU A 252 -6.90 -2.13 7.47
N ILE A 253 -6.64 -3.28 6.85
CA ILE A 253 -5.98 -4.43 7.49
C ILE A 253 -4.52 -4.56 7.04
N SER A 254 -4.18 -4.10 5.84
CA SER A 254 -2.86 -4.24 5.26
C SER A 254 -1.90 -3.22 5.86
N TYR A 255 -0.87 -3.67 6.58
CA TYR A 255 0.18 -2.79 7.09
C TYR A 255 0.85 -1.94 5.98
N ALA A 256 0.96 -2.47 4.76
CA ALA A 256 1.49 -1.70 3.62
C ALA A 256 0.61 -0.48 3.29
N MET A 257 -0.72 -0.65 3.29
CA MET A 257 -1.66 0.43 3.06
C MET A 257 -1.76 1.36 4.27
N LEU A 258 -1.72 0.82 5.50
CA LEU A 258 -1.72 1.63 6.72
C LEU A 258 -0.49 2.56 6.79
N LEU A 259 0.72 2.04 6.54
CA LEU A 259 1.95 2.84 6.48
C LEU A 259 1.87 3.91 5.38
N GLY A 260 1.44 3.52 4.17
CA GLY A 260 1.26 4.46 3.07
C GLY A 260 0.21 5.53 3.35
N SER A 261 -0.92 5.15 3.95
CA SER A 261 -2.02 6.07 4.30
C SER A 261 -1.60 7.04 5.40
N ASN A 262 -0.85 6.58 6.41
CA ASN A 262 -0.30 7.45 7.45
C ASN A 262 0.62 8.51 6.84
N PHE A 263 1.54 8.11 5.96
CA PHE A 263 2.39 9.05 5.25
C PHE A 263 1.56 10.04 4.42
N ALA A 264 0.59 9.54 3.66
CA ALA A 264 -0.21 10.35 2.77
C ALA A 264 -1.07 11.39 3.48
N LEU A 265 -1.71 10.99 4.58
CA LEU A 265 -2.65 11.83 5.32
C LEU A 265 -1.93 12.81 6.26
N ASN A 266 -0.74 12.45 6.76
CA ASN A 266 -0.09 13.18 7.85
C ASN A 266 1.24 13.84 7.49
N TYR A 267 1.89 13.52 6.36
CA TYR A 267 3.27 13.98 6.08
C TYR A 267 3.47 14.58 4.67
N MET A 268 2.46 14.55 3.80
CA MET A 268 2.55 15.16 2.47
C MET A 268 2.03 16.61 2.44
N PHE A 269 2.92 17.58 2.70
CA PHE A 269 2.54 18.99 2.90
C PHE A 269 2.73 19.92 1.71
N LYS A 270 3.26 19.44 0.59
CA LYS A 270 3.49 20.25 -0.61
C LYS A 270 3.07 19.49 -1.86
N VAL A 271 2.21 20.09 -2.68
CA VAL A 271 1.74 19.50 -3.93
C VAL A 271 2.93 19.21 -4.87
N ASN A 272 2.92 18.02 -5.47
CA ASN A 272 3.89 17.53 -6.45
C ASN A 272 5.36 17.52 -5.97
N SER A 273 5.61 17.53 -4.66
CA SER A 273 6.97 17.62 -4.11
C SER A 273 7.75 16.30 -4.12
N ILE A 274 7.07 15.17 -4.28
CA ILE A 274 7.67 13.83 -4.24
C ILE A 274 7.53 13.21 -5.62
N VAL A 275 8.60 12.57 -6.10
CA VAL A 275 8.64 11.88 -7.39
C VAL A 275 8.83 10.38 -7.18
N ILE A 276 7.98 9.58 -7.82
CA ILE A 276 8.06 8.12 -7.83
C ILE A 276 8.06 7.58 -9.27
N TYR A 277 8.57 6.36 -9.44
CA TYR A 277 8.69 5.63 -10.70
C TYR A 277 8.00 4.25 -10.61
N PRO A 278 6.68 4.20 -10.47
CA PRO A 278 5.93 2.97 -10.14
C PRO A 278 5.95 1.90 -11.24
N TYR A 279 6.43 2.25 -12.43
CA TYR A 279 6.43 1.38 -13.62
C TYR A 279 7.83 1.03 -14.10
N VAL A 280 8.90 1.35 -13.36
CA VAL A 280 10.31 1.24 -13.78
C VAL A 280 10.66 -0.11 -14.42
N LEU A 281 10.17 -1.22 -13.86
CA LEU A 281 10.42 -2.58 -14.37
C LEU A 281 9.33 -3.11 -15.35
N SER A 282 8.33 -2.30 -15.73
CA SER A 282 7.24 -2.70 -16.62
C SER A 282 7.63 -2.52 -18.09
N LEU A 283 8.33 -3.51 -18.66
CA LEU A 283 8.85 -3.43 -20.05
C LEU A 283 7.87 -3.89 -21.13
N SER A 284 6.83 -4.65 -20.77
CA SER A 284 5.79 -5.09 -21.71
C SER A 284 4.75 -4.00 -21.96
N ASN A 285 4.15 -3.99 -23.15
CA ASN A 285 3.02 -3.12 -23.52
C ASN A 285 3.33 -1.62 -23.38
N ARG A 286 4.54 -1.19 -23.71
CA ARG A 286 4.94 0.22 -23.69
C ARG A 286 4.94 0.80 -25.12
N PRO A 287 4.16 1.87 -25.40
CA PRO A 287 4.21 2.57 -26.68
C PRO A 287 5.55 3.27 -26.94
N LYS A 288 6.20 3.82 -25.91
CA LYS A 288 7.44 4.58 -26.03
C LYS A 288 8.55 4.00 -25.15
N LYS A 289 9.80 4.25 -25.54
CA LYS A 289 11.02 3.79 -24.83
C LYS A 289 11.09 4.30 -23.38
N GLU A 290 10.52 5.46 -23.09
CA GLU A 290 10.67 6.12 -21.78
C GLU A 290 9.45 5.95 -20.87
N ASP A 291 8.36 5.31 -21.34
CA ASP A 291 7.09 5.25 -20.59
C ASP A 291 7.22 4.54 -19.23
N ASN A 292 8.07 3.52 -19.14
CA ASN A 292 8.33 2.79 -17.89
C ASN A 292 9.19 3.62 -16.91
N LEU A 293 10.02 4.54 -17.43
CA LEU A 293 10.93 5.39 -16.64
C LEU A 293 10.33 6.77 -16.32
N ARG A 294 9.07 7.03 -16.70
CA ARG A 294 8.48 8.35 -16.50
C ARG A 294 8.28 8.65 -15.00
N PRO A 295 8.55 9.90 -14.57
CA PRO A 295 8.26 10.32 -13.22
C PRO A 295 6.75 10.50 -13.00
N ILE A 296 6.28 10.17 -11.80
CA ILE A 296 4.94 10.52 -11.30
C ILE A 296 5.11 11.36 -10.04
N HIS A 297 4.43 12.51 -10.01
CA HIS A 297 4.46 13.44 -8.89
C HIS A 297 3.30 13.21 -7.93
N ILE A 298 3.59 13.26 -6.62
CA ILE A 298 2.62 13.17 -5.52
C ILE A 298 2.98 14.18 -4.40
N PRO A 299 2.02 14.57 -3.56
CA PRO A 299 0.58 14.44 -3.77
C PRO A 299 0.06 15.41 -4.84
N ASP A 300 -1.07 15.10 -5.49
CA ASP A 300 -1.83 16.07 -6.30
C ASP A 300 -2.62 17.07 -5.44
N ILE A 301 -2.87 16.73 -4.18
CA ILE A 301 -3.59 17.54 -3.20
C ILE A 301 -3.08 17.27 -1.77
N CYS A 302 -2.91 18.33 -0.96
CA CYS A 302 -2.40 18.21 0.40
C CYS A 302 -3.53 18.21 1.43
N VAL A 303 -3.56 17.20 2.31
CA VAL A 303 -4.66 17.01 3.28
C VAL A 303 -4.79 18.18 4.26
N ASN A 304 -3.66 18.72 4.73
CA ASN A 304 -3.59 19.82 5.69
C ASN A 304 -4.20 21.15 5.18
N GLU A 305 -4.38 21.31 3.87
CA GLU A 305 -5.04 22.50 3.31
C GLU A 305 -6.57 22.48 3.52
N TYR A 306 -7.16 21.29 3.63
CA TYR A 306 -8.61 21.08 3.65
C TYR A 306 -9.12 20.57 5.00
N ILE A 307 -8.36 19.71 5.68
CA ILE A 307 -8.72 19.18 7.00
C ILE A 307 -8.19 20.13 8.07
N LYS A 308 -9.12 20.82 8.74
CA LYS A 308 -8.86 21.81 9.80
C LYS A 308 -9.51 21.40 11.10
N GLN A 309 -9.20 22.12 12.19
CA GLN A 309 -9.86 21.95 13.48
C GLN A 309 -11.39 21.94 13.31
N GLY A 310 -12.02 20.93 13.90
CA GLY A 310 -13.46 20.69 13.76
C GLY A 310 -13.82 19.67 12.68
N HIS A 311 -12.91 19.21 11.82
CA HIS A 311 -13.10 17.99 11.03
C HIS A 311 -12.93 16.74 11.91
N ASP A 312 -13.57 15.65 11.51
CA ASP A 312 -13.47 14.36 12.21
C ASP A 312 -13.11 13.28 11.19
N LEU A 313 -11.83 12.89 11.21
CA LEU A 313 -11.18 12.00 10.25
C LEU A 313 -10.30 11.05 11.05
N SER A 314 -10.54 9.74 10.93
CA SER A 314 -9.74 8.71 11.58
C SER A 314 -9.51 7.49 10.69
N MET A 315 -8.50 6.67 11.02
CA MET A 315 -8.22 5.40 10.36
C MET A 315 -8.08 4.31 11.43
N CYS A 316 -8.78 3.19 11.27
CA CYS A 316 -8.73 2.05 12.18
C CYS A 316 -8.00 0.86 11.53
N ALA A 317 -6.95 0.38 12.19
CA ALA A 317 -6.15 -0.74 11.74
C ALA A 317 -6.72 -2.08 12.22
N GLY A 318 -6.94 -3.02 11.30
CA GLY A 318 -7.32 -4.42 11.58
C GLY A 318 -8.48 -4.93 10.73
N ASP A 319 -8.92 -6.16 11.00
CA ASP A 319 -9.99 -6.80 10.22
C ASP A 319 -11.36 -6.14 10.45
N PHE A 320 -12.06 -5.86 9.34
CA PHE A 320 -13.36 -5.20 9.34
C PHE A 320 -14.40 -5.93 10.21
N VAL A 321 -14.48 -7.26 10.12
CA VAL A 321 -15.49 -8.01 10.88
C VAL A 321 -15.11 -8.04 12.35
N GLU A 322 -13.85 -8.27 12.68
CA GLU A 322 -13.39 -8.35 14.07
C GLU A 322 -13.59 -7.03 14.83
N ILE A 323 -13.26 -5.89 14.20
CA ILE A 323 -13.39 -4.57 14.81
C ILE A 323 -14.86 -4.17 14.96
N TYR A 324 -15.66 -4.36 13.91
CA TYR A 324 -16.97 -3.71 13.82
C TYR A 324 -18.16 -4.63 14.15
N SER A 325 -18.00 -5.95 14.18
CA SER A 325 -19.12 -6.89 14.43
C SER A 325 -19.86 -6.67 15.76
N LYS A 326 -19.16 -6.12 16.78
CA LYS A 326 -19.73 -5.83 18.10
C LYS A 326 -20.46 -4.50 18.19
N GLN A 327 -20.31 -3.63 17.19
CA GLN A 327 -21.04 -2.36 17.12
C GLN A 327 -22.39 -2.58 16.43
N ALA A 328 -23.40 -1.85 16.88
CA ALA A 328 -24.73 -1.87 16.27
C ALA A 328 -25.22 -0.44 16.04
N GLN A 329 -25.74 -0.15 14.85
CA GLN A 329 -26.38 1.12 14.49
C GLN A 329 -25.50 2.35 14.78
N ALA A 330 -24.18 2.21 14.60
CA ALA A 330 -23.19 3.21 14.97
C ALA A 330 -22.82 4.18 13.83
N TRP A 331 -23.24 3.88 12.60
CA TRP A 331 -22.84 4.59 11.38
C TRP A 331 -24.06 4.99 10.56
N ASP A 332 -24.08 6.19 10.02
CA ASP A 332 -25.15 6.67 9.15
C ASP A 332 -24.97 6.18 7.71
N ALA A 333 -23.70 6.07 7.28
CA ALA A 333 -23.34 5.53 5.98
C ALA A 333 -22.16 4.57 6.01
N ILE A 334 -22.16 3.62 5.07
CA ILE A 334 -21.00 2.77 4.77
C ILE A 334 -20.71 2.85 3.27
N LEU A 335 -19.45 3.13 2.92
CA LEU A 335 -18.97 3.17 1.53
C LEU A 335 -17.98 2.03 1.29
N THR A 336 -18.31 1.08 0.41
CA THR A 336 -17.43 -0.03 0.03
C THR A 336 -16.96 0.14 -1.42
N CYS A 337 -15.66 0.41 -1.62
CA CYS A 337 -15.07 0.63 -2.93
C CYS A 337 -14.02 -0.45 -3.22
N PHE A 338 -14.26 -1.34 -4.19
CA PHE A 338 -13.38 -2.49 -4.48
C PHE A 338 -13.04 -3.33 -3.23
N PHE A 339 -14.04 -3.57 -2.38
CA PHE A 339 -13.86 -4.17 -1.05
C PHE A 339 -14.63 -5.48 -0.84
N LEU A 340 -15.86 -5.62 -1.37
CA LEU A 340 -16.71 -6.77 -0.99
C LEU A 340 -16.13 -8.13 -1.41
N ASP A 341 -15.36 -8.14 -2.50
CA ASP A 341 -14.69 -9.31 -3.05
C ASP A 341 -13.39 -9.69 -2.32
N THR A 342 -12.96 -8.90 -1.32
CA THR A 342 -11.88 -9.28 -0.41
C THR A 342 -12.34 -10.21 0.71
N ALA A 343 -13.64 -10.47 0.84
CA ALA A 343 -14.17 -11.31 1.89
C ALA A 343 -13.88 -12.79 1.66
N LYS A 344 -13.43 -13.51 2.70
CA LYS A 344 -13.48 -14.99 2.74
C LYS A 344 -14.92 -15.49 2.66
N ASN A 345 -15.83 -14.79 3.35
CA ASN A 345 -17.26 -15.02 3.31
C ASN A 345 -18.00 -13.67 3.21
N ILE A 346 -18.44 -13.33 2.00
CA ILE A 346 -19.14 -12.07 1.72
C ILE A 346 -20.46 -11.92 2.51
N ILE A 347 -21.09 -13.03 2.92
CA ILE A 347 -22.31 -13.00 3.74
C ILE A 347 -21.99 -12.40 5.11
N THR A 348 -20.81 -12.68 5.67
CA THR A 348 -20.37 -12.09 6.93
C THR A 348 -20.21 -10.59 6.79
N TYR A 349 -19.60 -10.10 5.70
CA TYR A 349 -19.52 -8.65 5.44
C TYR A 349 -20.91 -8.02 5.37
N ILE A 350 -21.84 -8.62 4.61
CA ILE A 350 -23.22 -8.10 4.50
C ILE A 350 -23.91 -8.05 5.87
N ARG A 351 -23.74 -9.08 6.71
CA ARG A 351 -24.30 -9.10 8.08
C ARG A 351 -23.68 -8.03 8.97
N THR A 352 -22.36 -7.85 8.93
CA THR A 352 -21.68 -6.79 9.68
C THR A 352 -22.20 -5.40 9.25
N ILE A 353 -22.25 -5.12 7.94
CA ILE A 353 -22.83 -3.87 7.39
C ILE A 353 -24.29 -3.68 7.84
N THR A 354 -25.08 -4.76 7.84
CA THR A 354 -26.48 -4.76 8.30
C THR A 354 -26.61 -4.36 9.76
N ASN A 355 -25.71 -4.84 10.63
CA ASN A 355 -25.72 -4.53 12.06
C ASN A 355 -25.27 -3.10 12.33
N LEU A 356 -24.27 -2.62 11.58
CA LEU A 356 -23.66 -1.30 11.76
C LEU A 356 -24.57 -0.13 11.40
N LEU A 357 -25.49 -0.33 10.45
CA LEU A 357 -26.40 0.71 9.99
C LEU A 357 -27.73 0.70 10.78
N PRO A 358 -28.21 1.84 11.29
CA PRO A 358 -29.58 1.98 11.80
C PRO A 358 -30.59 1.84 10.65
N PRO A 359 -31.88 1.60 10.94
CA PRO A 359 -32.93 1.77 9.93
C PRO A 359 -32.82 3.13 9.23
N ASN A 360 -32.93 3.12 7.90
CA ASN A 360 -32.68 4.25 6.99
C ASN A 360 -31.21 4.65 6.78
N GLY A 361 -30.25 3.99 7.45
CA GLY A 361 -28.82 4.12 7.14
C GLY A 361 -28.51 3.70 5.70
N VAL A 362 -27.46 4.28 5.12
CA VAL A 362 -27.17 4.20 3.68
C VAL A 362 -25.91 3.36 3.42
N TRP A 363 -26.04 2.35 2.57
CA TRP A 363 -24.89 1.62 2.05
C TRP A 363 -24.68 1.94 0.57
N ILE A 364 -23.48 2.40 0.25
CA ILE A 364 -23.06 2.75 -1.11
C ILE A 364 -21.90 1.82 -1.50
N ASN A 365 -22.00 1.16 -2.63
CA ASN A 365 -20.97 0.26 -3.13
C ASN A 365 -20.57 0.60 -4.55
N LEU A 366 -19.28 0.45 -4.86
CA LEU A 366 -18.76 0.33 -6.22
C LEU A 366 -17.63 -0.67 -6.27
N GLY A 367 -17.76 -1.74 -7.04
CA GLY A 367 -16.66 -2.68 -7.23
C GLY A 367 -17.01 -3.87 -8.12
N PRO A 368 -16.00 -4.65 -8.54
CA PRO A 368 -16.20 -5.93 -9.21
C PRO A 368 -16.51 -7.04 -8.18
N LEU A 369 -16.52 -8.28 -8.66
CA LEU A 369 -16.57 -9.50 -7.84
C LEU A 369 -15.36 -10.39 -8.17
N LEU A 370 -14.14 -9.86 -7.99
CA LEU A 370 -12.89 -10.58 -8.18
C LEU A 370 -12.45 -11.19 -6.83
N TYR A 371 -13.02 -12.35 -6.49
CA TYR A 371 -12.81 -12.97 -5.18
C TYR A 371 -11.34 -13.23 -4.86
N HIS A 372 -10.82 -12.54 -3.85
CA HIS A 372 -9.39 -12.50 -3.52
C HIS A 372 -8.80 -13.88 -3.19
N TYR A 373 -9.61 -14.77 -2.60
CA TYR A 373 -9.18 -16.09 -2.16
C TYR A 373 -9.55 -17.21 -3.16
N SER A 374 -10.10 -16.86 -4.33
CA SER A 374 -10.50 -17.86 -5.33
C SER A 374 -9.30 -18.66 -5.84
N GLY A 375 -9.46 -19.97 -5.90
CA GLY A 375 -8.40 -20.91 -6.31
C GLY A 375 -7.33 -21.22 -5.26
N LEU A 376 -7.43 -20.69 -4.03
CA LEU A 376 -6.50 -21.02 -2.94
C LEU A 376 -6.99 -22.23 -2.14
N ASN A 377 -6.24 -23.34 -2.17
CA ASN A 377 -6.65 -24.63 -1.59
C ASN A 377 -6.83 -24.65 -0.06
N ASN A 378 -6.26 -23.68 0.68
CA ASN A 378 -6.22 -23.67 2.15
C ASN A 378 -6.98 -22.50 2.78
N VAL A 379 -7.75 -21.74 2.00
CA VAL A 379 -8.51 -20.59 2.51
C VAL A 379 -9.94 -20.68 2.01
N ILE A 380 -10.92 -20.50 2.91
CA ILE A 380 -12.32 -20.43 2.51
C ILE A 380 -12.57 -19.20 1.62
N SER A 381 -13.28 -19.43 0.52
CA SER A 381 -13.71 -18.41 -0.43
C SER A 381 -15.14 -18.72 -0.87
N ILE A 382 -16.10 -17.88 -0.46
CA ILE A 382 -17.51 -17.99 -0.87
C ILE A 382 -17.75 -16.99 -2.00
N GLU A 383 -18.04 -17.50 -3.20
CA GLU A 383 -17.92 -16.78 -4.48
C GLU A 383 -19.26 -16.60 -5.23
N PRO A 384 -20.30 -16.00 -4.61
CA PRO A 384 -21.61 -15.86 -5.23
C PRO A 384 -21.62 -14.88 -6.40
N SER A 385 -22.55 -15.07 -7.33
CA SER A 385 -22.85 -14.09 -8.37
C SER A 385 -23.50 -12.82 -7.80
N TRP A 386 -23.53 -11.73 -8.59
CA TRP A 386 -24.28 -10.52 -8.22
C TRP A 386 -25.77 -10.81 -7.96
N GLU A 387 -26.39 -11.72 -8.70
CA GLU A 387 -27.79 -12.11 -8.49
C GLU A 387 -28.02 -12.68 -7.08
N GLU A 388 -27.12 -13.56 -6.64
CA GLU A 388 -27.18 -14.18 -5.32
C GLU A 388 -26.88 -13.16 -4.21
N ILE A 389 -25.88 -12.30 -4.39
CA ILE A 389 -25.58 -11.20 -3.47
C ILE A 389 -26.77 -10.27 -3.33
N LYS A 390 -27.34 -9.81 -4.45
CA LYS A 390 -28.50 -8.91 -4.49
C LYS A 390 -29.68 -9.50 -3.72
N ARG A 391 -29.93 -10.80 -3.84
CA ARG A 391 -30.96 -11.51 -3.07
C ARG A 391 -30.70 -11.45 -1.57
N ILE A 392 -29.45 -11.60 -1.13
CA ILE A 392 -29.08 -11.52 0.29
C ILE A 392 -29.22 -10.09 0.81
N ILE A 393 -28.70 -9.10 0.07
CA ILE A 393 -28.82 -7.68 0.40
C ILE A 393 -30.28 -7.27 0.54
N SER A 394 -31.15 -7.71 -0.39
CA SER A 394 -32.57 -7.36 -0.42
C SER A 394 -33.37 -7.84 0.80
N LYS A 395 -32.83 -8.76 1.62
CA LYS A 395 -33.44 -9.14 2.89
C LYS A 395 -33.39 -8.01 3.92
N TYR A 396 -32.28 -7.25 3.93
CA TYR A 396 -31.97 -6.26 4.97
C TYR A 396 -31.97 -4.82 4.46
N PHE A 397 -31.94 -4.63 3.15
CA PHE A 397 -31.88 -3.33 2.51
C PHE A 397 -32.88 -3.22 1.36
N LYS A 398 -33.38 -2.02 1.12
CA LYS A 398 -34.03 -1.64 -0.13
C LYS A 398 -32.99 -1.04 -1.06
N ILE A 399 -32.64 -1.73 -2.13
CA ILE A 399 -31.77 -1.18 -3.18
C ILE A 399 -32.57 -0.12 -3.94
N VAL A 400 -32.11 1.14 -3.88
CA VAL A 400 -32.78 2.31 -4.45
C VAL A 400 -32.10 2.79 -5.74
N LYS A 401 -30.84 2.40 -5.95
CA LYS A 401 -30.10 2.63 -7.19
C LYS A 401 -29.22 1.42 -7.48
N GLU A 402 -29.17 1.00 -8.73
CA GLU A 402 -28.35 -0.12 -9.21
C GLU A 402 -27.95 0.14 -10.66
N GLU A 403 -26.65 0.14 -10.95
CA GLU A 403 -26.14 0.34 -12.31
C GLU A 403 -24.78 -0.32 -12.50
N TRP A 404 -24.48 -0.71 -13.73
CA TRP A 404 -23.16 -1.21 -14.10
C TRP A 404 -22.28 -0.04 -14.55
N ARG A 405 -21.09 0.10 -13.96
CA ARG A 405 -20.11 1.13 -14.30
C ARG A 405 -18.78 0.51 -14.68
N ASN A 406 -18.09 1.12 -15.65
CA ASN A 406 -16.71 0.77 -15.92
C ASN A 406 -15.81 1.54 -14.95
N ALA A 407 -14.85 0.85 -14.35
CA ALA A 407 -13.80 1.47 -13.56
C ALA A 407 -12.47 0.73 -13.77
N THR A 408 -11.39 1.48 -13.72
CA THR A 408 -10.03 0.96 -13.73
C THR A 408 -9.44 0.91 -12.33
N TYR A 409 -8.36 0.14 -12.13
CA TYR A 409 -7.71 -0.01 -10.83
C TYR A 409 -6.19 -0.06 -10.97
N THR A 410 -5.49 0.96 -10.48
CA THR A 410 -4.02 1.10 -10.49
C THR A 410 -3.40 0.92 -11.89
N ARG A 411 -4.13 1.36 -12.92
CA ARG A 411 -3.73 1.23 -14.32
C ARG A 411 -2.48 2.04 -14.61
N ASN A 412 -1.75 1.61 -15.63
CA ASN A 412 -0.70 2.42 -16.25
C ASN A 412 -1.31 3.18 -17.43
N ASN A 413 -1.59 4.49 -17.31
CA ASN A 413 -2.25 5.28 -18.36
C ASN A 413 -1.53 5.23 -19.71
N SER A 414 -0.21 5.04 -19.71
CA SER A 414 0.60 4.97 -20.94
C SER A 414 0.68 3.55 -21.53
N SER A 415 0.20 2.52 -20.85
CA SER A 415 0.31 1.13 -21.32
C SER A 415 -0.63 0.84 -22.50
N MET A 416 -0.16 0.04 -23.47
CA MET A 416 -0.98 -0.53 -24.54
C MET A 416 -2.03 -1.53 -24.02
N PHE A 417 -1.77 -2.11 -22.84
CA PHE A 417 -2.67 -3.03 -22.15
C PHE A 417 -3.34 -2.35 -20.97
N LYS A 418 -4.66 -2.51 -20.85
CA LYS A 418 -5.45 -2.05 -19.70
C LYS A 418 -6.48 -3.08 -19.29
N ILE A 419 -6.72 -3.16 -17.98
CA ILE A 419 -7.84 -3.92 -17.40
C ILE A 419 -8.92 -2.92 -17.03
N VAL A 420 -10.15 -3.20 -17.46
CA VAL A 420 -11.34 -2.43 -17.09
C VAL A 420 -12.30 -3.39 -16.40
N TYR A 421 -12.73 -3.02 -15.20
CA TYR A 421 -13.70 -3.75 -14.43
C TYR A 421 -15.10 -3.22 -14.74
N LYS A 422 -16.04 -4.11 -15.04
CA LYS A 422 -17.46 -3.77 -15.08
C LYS A 422 -18.03 -3.93 -13.67
N CYS A 423 -17.92 -2.87 -12.89
CA CYS A 423 -18.30 -2.81 -11.50
C CYS A 423 -19.82 -2.70 -11.33
N ILE A 424 -20.33 -3.29 -10.25
CA ILE A 424 -21.69 -3.03 -9.79
C ILE A 424 -21.65 -1.81 -8.85
N PHE A 425 -22.37 -0.76 -9.23
CA PHE A 425 -22.67 0.37 -8.36
C PHE A 425 -24.09 0.22 -7.80
N PHE A 426 -24.25 0.38 -6.49
CA PHE A 426 -25.58 0.46 -5.91
C PHE A 426 -25.64 1.39 -4.70
N VAL A 427 -26.84 1.88 -4.43
CA VAL A 427 -27.22 2.54 -3.17
C VAL A 427 -28.35 1.73 -2.55
N ALA A 428 -28.19 1.36 -1.28
CA ALA A 428 -29.14 0.54 -0.55
C ALA A 428 -29.47 1.17 0.81
N ILE A 429 -30.76 1.24 1.13
CA ILE A 429 -31.28 1.85 2.36
C ILE A 429 -31.67 0.75 3.35
N ARG A 430 -31.13 0.82 4.56
CA ARG A 430 -31.36 -0.18 5.61
C ARG A 430 -32.84 -0.25 5.99
N ASN A 431 -33.45 -1.43 5.87
CA ASN A 431 -34.83 -1.67 6.30
C ASN A 431 -34.93 -1.96 7.81
N LYS A 432 -36.11 -2.29 8.33
CA LYS A 432 -36.33 -2.59 9.75
C LYS A 432 -36.11 -4.06 10.13
N VAL A 433 -35.77 -4.93 9.19
CA VAL A 433 -35.58 -6.37 9.43
C VAL A 433 -34.29 -6.57 10.21
N GLY A 434 -34.38 -7.13 11.42
CA GLY A 434 -33.20 -7.48 12.24
C GLY A 434 -32.42 -8.67 11.68
N LEU A 435 -31.20 -8.88 12.16
CA LEU A 435 -30.49 -10.14 11.95
C LEU A 435 -31.16 -11.21 12.81
N SER A 436 -31.52 -12.35 12.23
CA SER A 436 -32.00 -13.50 13.00
C SER A 436 -30.86 -13.98 13.92
N SER A 437 -31.15 -14.11 15.22
CA SER A 437 -30.26 -14.67 16.23
C SER A 437 -29.79 -16.08 15.89
#